data_AF-A0A9W8FWY3-F1
#
_entry.id   AF-A0A9W8FWY3-F1
#
_cell.length_a   1.000
_cell.length_b   1.000
_cell.length_c   1.000
_cell.angle_alpha   90.00
_cell.angle_beta   90.00
_cell.angle_gamma   90.00
#
_symmetry.space_group_name_H-M   'P 1'
#
loop_
_entity.id
_entity.type
_entity.pdbx_description
1 polymer ?
#
loop_
_entity_poly.entity_id
_entity_poly.type
_entity_poly.pdbx_seq_one_letter_code
_entity_poly.pdbx_strand_id
1 'polypeptide(L)'
;MSQLAERFRALIGRGPKQNKHVISTHSERKVVVCSILAILLLGLPLWWTTTRVYRADLPTADINRYSPNDAFGVPFSFYIDHDPRLPHSAIASIEKQAESLIEKEREPYRAGEWRVRYSATVRQGKAPDVPGHYTLRVRTGAAPGIEVDTGRSLTVSLPKKKQHIERDLARVISAIVAKEERTVRNSHMLGQKTTSRATAESTKPQTALKYSPEFSITMTLLNEHPIGGASVDWDIEGSVSAFMQSFVDALRPLTKLTVTSQVLHHAGPPPVTPLVHDNKTYLTPDMLAHFVNSPSWNLASVDPTSPMINFILYVPTLSTQPVHILESQTKGSKALGTDAFSISQWGGIAIANLPVGTKPGAKVVLSPDQMQKYMGIFIAQLRALIGIRNDTPLEPRKLNKKQADDPLQHITVRQAVDTGVSDWELDALMRQWMLYTRQTAITTLQSLVRLTDSLQNMVVMDEIKTQVDSSLLALTRIEQSLNPEHPADNSQLSNHLKAFSLAAMASVKAEGAFFDPSMVSMLYFPDQHKYAIYLPFFLPVAIPLLSAVKKIFAESKRKPASATSTKKSS
;
A
#
# COMPACT_ATOMS: atom_id res chain seq x y z
N MET A 1 -67.34 -42.65 -4.15
CA MET A 1 -66.65 -42.25 -5.39
C MET A 1 -67.49 -41.38 -6.34
N SER A 2 -68.81 -41.24 -6.17
CA SER A 2 -69.67 -40.39 -7.03
C SER A 2 -69.63 -38.89 -6.71
N GLN A 3 -69.45 -38.49 -5.45
CA GLN A 3 -69.41 -37.07 -5.05
C GLN A 3 -68.12 -36.33 -5.45
N LEU A 4 -67.01 -37.05 -5.68
CA LEU A 4 -65.74 -36.45 -6.11
C LEU A 4 -65.78 -36.09 -7.61
N ALA A 5 -66.47 -36.89 -8.42
CA ALA A 5 -66.64 -36.66 -9.85
C ALA A 5 -67.58 -35.47 -10.16
N GLU A 6 -68.60 -35.25 -9.33
CA GLU A 6 -69.47 -34.06 -9.44
C GLU A 6 -68.74 -32.76 -9.08
N ARG A 7 -67.87 -32.80 -8.06
CA ARG A 7 -67.06 -31.63 -7.69
C ARG A 7 -66.01 -31.28 -8.74
N PHE A 8 -65.45 -32.28 -9.44
CA PHE A 8 -64.56 -32.04 -10.58
C PHE A 8 -65.29 -31.49 -11.82
N ARG A 9 -66.54 -31.91 -12.08
CA ARG A 9 -67.37 -31.32 -13.16
C ARG A 9 -67.76 -29.87 -12.90
N ALA A 10 -67.97 -29.49 -11.65
CA ALA A 10 -68.24 -28.10 -11.28
C ALA A 10 -67.03 -27.16 -11.52
N LEU A 11 -65.80 -27.68 -11.40
CA LEU A 11 -64.56 -26.93 -11.61
C LEU A 11 -64.21 -26.72 -13.10
N ILE A 12 -64.71 -27.57 -14.01
CA ILE A 12 -64.45 -27.52 -15.46
C ILE A 12 -65.57 -26.76 -16.23
N GLY A 13 -66.47 -26.06 -15.54
CA GLY A 13 -67.35 -25.07 -16.17
C GLY A 13 -68.58 -25.62 -16.89
N ARG A 14 -69.18 -26.71 -16.40
CA ARG A 14 -70.54 -27.14 -16.79
C ARG A 14 -71.41 -27.46 -15.57
N GLY A 15 -71.70 -26.43 -14.77
CA GLY A 15 -72.81 -26.43 -13.80
C GLY A 15 -73.95 -25.54 -14.30
N PRO A 16 -75.20 -25.69 -13.79
CA PRO A 16 -76.33 -24.90 -14.23
C PRO A 16 -76.03 -23.41 -14.00
N LYS A 17 -76.31 -22.60 -15.04
CA LYS A 17 -76.05 -21.17 -15.06
C LYS A 17 -76.72 -20.50 -13.86
N GLN A 18 -75.95 -20.18 -12.83
CA GLN A 18 -76.39 -19.17 -11.87
C GLN A 18 -76.62 -17.87 -12.64
N ASN A 19 -77.82 -17.31 -12.49
CA ASN A 19 -78.16 -15.98 -13.00
C ASN A 19 -77.27 -14.95 -12.32
N LYS A 20 -76.09 -14.72 -12.89
CA LYS A 20 -75.31 -13.52 -12.63
C LYS A 20 -75.92 -12.42 -13.47
N HIS A 21 -76.91 -11.72 -12.92
CA HIS A 21 -77.20 -10.35 -13.33
C HIS A 21 -76.00 -9.48 -12.93
N VAL A 22 -74.95 -9.54 -13.75
CA VAL A 22 -73.89 -8.54 -13.80
C VAL A 22 -73.79 -8.15 -15.25
N ILE A 23 -74.72 -7.29 -15.68
CA ILE A 23 -74.62 -6.57 -16.95
C ILE A 23 -73.52 -5.54 -16.72
N SER A 24 -72.25 -5.96 -16.83
CA SER A 24 -71.18 -5.00 -17.06
C SER A 24 -71.24 -4.60 -18.52
N THR A 25 -71.61 -3.36 -18.79
CA THR A 25 -71.64 -2.84 -20.16
C THR A 25 -70.23 -2.91 -20.77
N HIS A 26 -70.12 -3.02 -22.09
CA HIS A 26 -68.82 -3.04 -22.78
C HIS A 26 -67.97 -1.79 -22.46
N SER A 27 -68.63 -0.68 -22.11
CA SER A 27 -67.98 0.53 -21.61
C SER A 27 -67.37 0.31 -20.22
N GLU A 28 -68.12 -0.25 -19.27
CA GLU A 28 -67.63 -0.54 -17.91
C GLU A 28 -66.43 -1.50 -17.89
N ARG A 29 -66.43 -2.54 -18.75
CA ARG A 29 -65.28 -3.46 -18.84
C ARG A 29 -64.02 -2.78 -19.35
N LYS A 30 -64.16 -1.87 -20.32
CA LYS A 30 -63.05 -1.06 -20.82
C LYS A 30 -62.56 -0.10 -19.75
N VAL A 31 -63.46 0.55 -19.02
CA VAL A 31 -63.12 1.45 -17.91
C VAL A 31 -62.36 0.70 -16.82
N VAL A 32 -62.84 -0.47 -16.37
CA VAL A 32 -62.16 -1.28 -15.34
C VAL A 32 -60.77 -1.72 -15.80
N VAL A 33 -60.64 -2.23 -17.03
CA VAL A 33 -59.34 -2.66 -17.55
C VAL A 33 -58.39 -1.48 -17.75
N CYS A 34 -58.88 -0.34 -18.27
CA CYS A 34 -58.08 0.88 -18.39
C CYS A 34 -57.63 1.42 -17.02
N SER A 35 -58.50 1.41 -16.01
CA SER A 35 -58.15 1.84 -14.65
C SER A 35 -57.07 0.95 -14.03
N ILE A 36 -57.16 -0.38 -14.18
CA ILE A 36 -56.13 -1.27 -13.66
C ILE A 36 -54.82 -1.12 -14.44
N LEU A 37 -54.88 -0.94 -15.76
CA LEU A 37 -53.68 -0.66 -16.57
C LEU A 37 -53.03 0.69 -16.19
N ALA A 38 -53.83 1.72 -15.88
CA ALA A 38 -53.32 2.99 -15.39
C ALA A 38 -52.64 2.84 -14.03
N ILE A 39 -53.25 2.07 -13.11
CA ILE A 39 -52.64 1.73 -11.81
C ILE A 39 -51.35 0.95 -11.99
N LEU A 40 -51.29 -0.01 -12.92
CA LEU A 40 -50.05 -0.75 -13.21
C LEU A 40 -48.98 0.15 -13.84
N LEU A 41 -49.36 1.03 -14.78
CA LEU A 41 -48.43 1.97 -15.43
C LEU A 41 -47.83 2.98 -14.45
N LEU A 42 -48.55 3.39 -13.41
CA LEU A 42 -48.04 4.28 -12.37
C LEU A 42 -47.40 3.52 -11.20
N GLY A 43 -47.97 2.36 -10.86
CA GLY A 43 -47.58 1.54 -9.71
C GLY A 43 -46.31 0.74 -9.94
N LEU A 44 -46.06 0.22 -11.15
CA LEU A 44 -44.82 -0.50 -11.46
C LEU A 44 -43.58 0.40 -11.37
N PRO A 45 -43.55 1.61 -11.97
CA PRO A 45 -42.45 2.54 -11.80
C PRO A 45 -42.26 2.95 -10.34
N LEU A 46 -43.35 3.28 -9.63
CA LEU A 46 -43.29 3.66 -8.22
C LEU A 46 -42.74 2.53 -7.34
N TRP A 47 -43.23 1.31 -7.55
CA TRP A 47 -42.75 0.11 -6.87
C TRP A 47 -41.28 -0.17 -7.19
N TRP A 48 -40.89 -0.08 -8.46
CA TRP A 48 -39.49 -0.27 -8.86
C TRP A 48 -38.58 0.77 -8.21
N THR A 49 -39.00 2.03 -8.17
CA THR A 49 -38.21 3.09 -7.51
C THR A 49 -38.14 2.93 -6.00
N THR A 50 -39.21 2.49 -5.34
CA THR A 50 -39.25 2.35 -3.87
C THR A 50 -38.64 1.05 -3.36
N THR A 51 -38.52 0.03 -4.21
CA THR A 51 -37.87 -1.26 -3.87
C THR A 51 -36.41 -1.35 -4.36
N ARG A 52 -35.93 -0.32 -5.07
CA ARG A 52 -34.52 -0.23 -5.45
C ARG A 52 -33.68 0.07 -4.20
N VAL A 53 -32.61 -0.69 -4.04
CA VAL A 53 -31.63 -0.46 -2.98
C VAL A 53 -30.95 0.89 -3.21
N TYR A 54 -30.88 1.73 -2.18
CA TYR A 54 -30.17 3.02 -2.25
C TYR A 54 -28.68 2.79 -2.54
N ARG A 55 -28.15 3.54 -3.51
CA ARG A 55 -26.74 3.52 -3.91
C ARG A 55 -26.32 4.93 -4.26
N ALA A 56 -25.35 5.46 -3.53
CA ALA A 56 -24.69 6.70 -3.89
C ALA A 56 -23.93 6.54 -5.21
N ASP A 57 -24.03 7.55 -6.09
CA ASP A 57 -23.31 7.56 -7.35
C ASP A 57 -21.82 7.84 -7.12
N LEU A 58 -20.98 6.87 -7.46
CA LEU A 58 -19.53 7.01 -7.38
C LEU A 58 -19.01 7.71 -8.64
N PRO A 59 -18.01 8.60 -8.53
CA PRO A 59 -17.38 9.29 -9.67
C PRO A 59 -16.48 8.34 -10.49
N THR A 60 -17.09 7.37 -11.16
CA THR A 60 -16.39 6.30 -11.90
C THR A 60 -15.53 6.84 -13.04
N ALA A 61 -15.98 7.90 -13.72
CA ALA A 61 -15.21 8.58 -14.77
C ALA A 61 -13.90 9.14 -14.22
N ASP A 62 -13.92 9.78 -13.05
CA ASP A 62 -12.73 10.34 -12.42
C ASP A 62 -11.79 9.27 -11.89
N ILE A 63 -12.30 8.13 -11.42
CA ILE A 63 -11.48 6.99 -10.97
C ILE A 63 -10.79 6.35 -12.18
N ASN A 64 -11.52 6.14 -13.28
CA ASN A 64 -11.03 5.47 -14.47
C ASN A 64 -10.08 6.34 -15.31
N ARG A 65 -10.01 7.66 -15.05
CA ARG A 65 -9.03 8.54 -15.68
C ARG A 65 -7.59 8.18 -15.33
N TYR A 66 -7.38 7.55 -14.17
CA TYR A 66 -6.05 7.12 -13.75
C TYR A 66 -5.69 5.78 -14.40
N SER A 67 -4.87 5.83 -15.45
CA SER A 67 -4.34 4.63 -16.09
C SER A 67 -2.96 4.28 -15.55
N PRO A 68 -2.59 2.99 -15.46
CA PRO A 68 -1.19 2.58 -15.27
C PRO A 68 -0.25 3.16 -16.34
N ASN A 69 -0.80 3.46 -17.54
CA ASN A 69 -0.04 4.02 -18.65
C ASN A 69 0.29 5.51 -18.50
N ASP A 70 -0.34 6.21 -17.56
CA ASP A 70 -0.08 7.63 -17.33
C ASP A 70 1.17 7.77 -16.46
N ALA A 71 2.17 8.47 -16.99
CA ALA A 71 3.43 8.69 -16.29
C ALA A 71 3.26 9.77 -15.22
N PHE A 72 3.34 9.37 -13.96
CA PHE A 72 3.33 10.31 -12.83
C PHE A 72 4.69 11.00 -12.71
N GLY A 73 4.70 12.33 -12.85
CA GLY A 73 5.92 13.15 -12.83
C GLY A 73 6.38 13.48 -11.40
N VAL A 74 7.63 13.17 -11.07
CA VAL A 74 8.26 13.52 -9.79
C VAL A 74 9.50 14.38 -10.03
N PRO A 75 9.47 15.68 -9.71
CA PRO A 75 10.62 16.56 -9.93
C PRO A 75 11.72 16.32 -8.89
N PHE A 76 12.98 16.41 -9.31
CA PHE A 76 14.14 16.55 -8.46
C PHE A 76 14.74 17.94 -8.66
N SER A 77 14.97 18.68 -7.58
CA SER A 77 15.56 20.01 -7.67
C SER A 77 17.00 19.98 -7.17
N PHE A 78 17.95 20.33 -8.03
CA PHE A 78 19.38 20.41 -7.71
C PHE A 78 19.82 21.87 -7.73
N TYR A 79 20.44 22.33 -6.64
CA TYR A 79 20.95 23.67 -6.47
C TYR A 79 22.47 23.62 -6.50
N ILE A 80 23.09 24.24 -7.49
CA ILE A 80 24.55 24.32 -7.59
C ILE A 80 25.01 25.48 -6.71
N ASP A 81 25.72 25.15 -5.63
CA ASP A 81 26.30 26.14 -4.72
C ASP A 81 27.29 27.03 -5.49
N HIS A 82 27.35 28.30 -5.15
CA HIS A 82 27.94 29.32 -6.02
C HIS A 82 29.45 29.10 -6.20
N ASP A 83 29.84 28.57 -7.37
CA ASP A 83 31.21 28.60 -7.85
C ASP A 83 31.39 29.83 -8.76
N PRO A 84 32.29 30.78 -8.43
CA PRO A 84 32.58 31.96 -9.25
C PRO A 84 32.97 31.66 -10.70
N ARG A 85 33.28 30.39 -11.02
CA ARG A 85 33.76 29.94 -12.33
C ARG A 85 32.64 29.42 -13.24
N LEU A 86 31.40 29.28 -12.75
CA LEU A 86 30.26 28.84 -13.54
C LEU A 86 29.46 30.05 -14.05
N PRO A 87 29.38 30.30 -15.37
CA PRO A 87 28.51 31.35 -15.91
C PRO A 87 27.04 30.98 -15.72
N HIS A 88 26.15 31.98 -15.59
CA HIS A 88 24.70 31.74 -15.45
C HIS A 88 24.10 30.89 -16.59
N SER A 89 24.67 30.96 -17.81
CA SER A 89 24.26 30.14 -18.96
C SER A 89 24.57 28.64 -18.79
N ALA A 90 25.49 28.28 -17.89
CA ALA A 90 25.86 26.89 -17.63
C ALA A 90 24.72 26.11 -16.98
N ILE A 91 23.89 26.75 -16.15
CA ILE A 91 22.80 26.09 -15.42
C ILE A 91 21.79 25.45 -16.39
N ALA A 92 21.31 26.23 -17.37
CA ALA A 92 20.37 25.73 -18.38
C ALA A 92 21.00 24.65 -19.28
N SER A 93 22.31 24.76 -19.56
CA SER A 93 23.05 23.74 -20.31
C SER A 93 23.15 22.42 -19.52
N ILE A 94 23.44 22.50 -18.22
CA ILE A 94 23.51 21.34 -17.32
C ILE A 94 22.15 20.66 -17.21
N GLU A 95 21.08 21.42 -16.99
CA GLU A 95 19.71 20.89 -16.92
C GLU A 95 19.34 20.12 -18.18
N LYS A 96 19.49 20.75 -19.36
CA LYS A 96 19.17 20.12 -20.65
C LYS A 96 20.01 18.87 -20.91
N GLN A 97 21.30 18.90 -20.55
CA GLN A 97 22.18 17.73 -20.69
C GLN A 97 21.78 16.61 -19.73
N ALA A 98 21.43 16.93 -18.48
CA ALA A 98 21.00 15.96 -17.48
C ALA A 98 19.69 15.29 -17.90
N GLU A 99 18.68 16.06 -18.33
CA GLU A 99 17.41 15.52 -18.82
C GLU A 99 17.59 14.61 -20.04
N SER A 100 18.44 15.01 -21.00
CA SER A 100 18.74 14.18 -22.16
C SER A 100 19.41 12.86 -21.78
N LEU A 101 20.27 12.86 -20.74
CA LEU A 101 20.89 11.64 -20.22
C LEU A 101 19.89 10.76 -19.47
N ILE A 102 19.01 11.37 -18.67
CA ILE A 102 17.94 10.65 -17.94
C ILE A 102 17.03 9.92 -18.93
N GLU A 103 16.57 10.60 -20.00
CA GLU A 103 15.71 9.97 -21.00
C GLU A 103 16.42 8.82 -21.73
N LYS A 104 17.73 8.95 -21.99
CA LYS A 104 18.52 7.91 -22.64
C LYS A 104 18.75 6.69 -21.74
N GLU A 105 18.89 6.91 -20.43
CA GLU A 105 19.09 5.84 -19.44
C GLU A 105 17.78 5.20 -18.96
N ARG A 106 16.63 5.77 -19.32
CA ARG A 106 15.31 5.25 -18.98
C ARG A 106 15.07 3.92 -19.68
N GLU A 107 14.74 2.92 -18.89
CA GLU A 107 14.35 1.62 -19.40
C GLU A 107 12.90 1.62 -19.91
N PRO A 108 12.56 0.85 -20.95
CA PRO A 108 11.20 0.79 -21.46
C PRO A 108 10.24 0.16 -20.43
N TYR A 109 9.08 0.78 -20.24
CA TYR A 109 8.00 0.25 -19.39
C TYR A 109 7.34 -0.97 -20.02
N ARG A 110 6.92 -1.92 -19.18
CA ARG A 110 6.12 -3.08 -19.60
C ARG A 110 4.64 -2.69 -19.72
N ALA A 111 3.87 -3.50 -20.46
CA ALA A 111 2.43 -3.31 -20.54
C ALA A 111 1.78 -3.50 -19.15
N GLY A 112 0.94 -2.55 -18.74
CA GLY A 112 0.27 -2.57 -17.44
C GLY A 112 1.14 -2.17 -16.23
N GLU A 113 2.41 -1.85 -16.46
CA GLU A 113 3.30 -1.32 -15.42
C GLU A 113 2.97 0.15 -15.13
N TRP A 114 2.92 0.50 -13.85
CA TRP A 114 2.76 1.88 -13.41
C TRP A 114 3.96 2.71 -13.80
N ARG A 115 3.73 3.81 -14.52
CA ARG A 115 4.80 4.66 -15.03
C ARG A 115 5.10 5.81 -14.06
N VAL A 116 6.38 5.98 -13.73
CA VAL A 116 6.88 7.09 -12.90
C VAL A 116 8.01 7.77 -13.65
N ARG A 117 7.84 9.06 -13.94
CA ARG A 117 8.81 9.86 -14.68
C ARG A 117 9.49 10.82 -13.70
N TYR A 118 10.78 10.62 -13.48
CA TYR A 118 11.57 11.61 -12.77
C TYR A 118 12.10 12.67 -13.75
N SER A 119 12.08 13.94 -13.33
CA SER A 119 12.69 15.07 -14.03
C SER A 119 13.70 15.76 -13.13
N ALA A 120 14.70 16.43 -13.70
CA ALA A 120 15.72 17.15 -12.96
C ALA A 120 15.64 18.63 -13.31
N THR A 121 15.45 19.48 -12.30
CA THR A 121 15.54 20.94 -12.44
C THR A 121 16.82 21.41 -11.78
N VAL A 122 17.54 22.33 -12.42
CA VAL A 122 18.82 22.83 -11.91
C VAL A 122 18.73 24.32 -11.66
N ARG A 123 19.07 24.73 -10.44
CA ARG A 123 19.04 26.12 -9.99
C ARG A 123 20.40 26.51 -9.44
N GLN A 124 20.65 27.81 -9.32
CA GLN A 124 21.85 28.34 -8.70
C GLN A 124 21.59 28.71 -7.23
N GLY A 125 22.59 28.52 -6.39
CA GLY A 125 22.56 28.90 -4.97
C GLY A 125 22.50 27.70 -4.04
N LYS A 126 22.09 27.95 -2.80
CA LYS A 126 21.93 26.92 -1.78
C LYS A 126 20.48 26.42 -1.78
N ALA A 127 20.30 25.10 -1.72
CA ALA A 127 18.97 24.52 -1.63
C ALA A 127 18.28 24.94 -0.32
N PRO A 128 16.95 25.16 -0.34
CA PRO A 128 16.16 25.23 0.88
C PRO A 128 16.23 23.88 1.60
N ASP A 129 16.12 23.89 2.93
CA ASP A 129 16.10 22.66 3.72
C ASP A 129 14.72 22.00 3.70
N VAL A 130 14.33 21.53 2.51
CA VAL A 130 13.01 20.95 2.22
C VAL A 130 13.22 19.66 1.41
N PRO A 131 12.45 18.59 1.70
CA PRO A 131 12.53 17.34 0.94
C PRO A 131 12.40 17.52 -0.58
N GLY A 132 13.31 16.89 -1.33
CA GLY A 132 13.37 16.97 -2.79
C GLY A 132 14.23 18.10 -3.37
N HIS A 133 14.86 18.91 -2.52
CA HIS A 133 15.79 19.97 -2.90
C HIS A 133 17.21 19.64 -2.41
N TYR A 134 18.17 19.50 -3.32
CA TYR A 134 19.52 19.03 -3.02
C TYR A 134 20.58 20.06 -3.38
N THR A 135 21.55 20.30 -2.50
CA THR A 135 22.70 21.20 -2.79
C THR A 135 23.88 20.41 -3.36
N LEU A 136 24.37 20.86 -4.52
CA LEU A 136 25.53 20.33 -5.22
C LEU A 136 26.70 21.29 -5.02
N ARG A 137 27.70 20.92 -4.21
CA ARG A 137 28.92 21.69 -4.01
C ARG A 137 29.99 21.23 -4.98
N VAL A 138 30.68 22.15 -5.63
CA VAL A 138 31.75 21.83 -6.59
C VAL A 138 33.10 22.22 -5.99
N ARG A 139 34.03 21.27 -5.90
CA ARG A 139 35.42 21.51 -5.43
C ARG A 139 36.40 21.21 -6.55
N THR A 140 37.08 22.23 -7.04
CA THR A 140 38.10 22.07 -8.08
C THR A 140 39.50 21.87 -7.49
N GLY A 141 40.33 21.06 -8.13
CA GLY A 141 41.73 20.88 -7.78
C GLY A 141 42.03 19.85 -6.70
N ALA A 142 41.04 19.02 -6.38
CA ALA A 142 41.18 17.82 -5.58
C ALA A 142 41.15 16.57 -6.49
N ALA A 143 41.43 15.40 -5.91
CA ALA A 143 41.25 14.13 -6.60
C ALA A 143 39.76 13.95 -7.00
N PRO A 144 39.48 13.35 -8.17
CA PRO A 144 38.11 13.13 -8.63
C PRO A 144 37.36 12.20 -7.66
N GLY A 145 36.21 12.66 -7.16
CA GLY A 145 35.38 11.88 -6.25
C GLY A 145 34.13 12.61 -5.82
N ILE A 146 33.20 11.88 -5.23
CA ILE A 146 31.91 12.38 -4.75
C ILE A 146 31.78 12.04 -3.27
N GLU A 147 31.53 13.06 -2.46
CA GLU A 147 31.24 12.92 -1.04
C GLU A 147 29.78 13.27 -0.79
N VAL A 148 28.99 12.30 -0.33
CA VAL A 148 27.59 12.49 0.05
C VAL A 148 27.53 12.76 1.54
N ASP A 149 26.94 13.90 1.92
CA ASP A 149 26.77 14.28 3.32
C ASP A 149 25.52 13.61 3.93
N THR A 150 25.33 13.76 5.24
CA THR A 150 24.14 13.24 5.93
C THR A 150 22.89 14.06 5.61
N GLY A 151 23.05 15.33 5.29
CA GLY A 151 21.96 16.21 4.84
C GLY A 151 21.65 16.08 3.35
N ARG A 152 20.83 16.99 2.83
CA ARG A 152 20.51 17.10 1.39
C ARG A 152 21.62 17.79 0.60
N SER A 153 22.87 17.36 0.78
CA SER A 153 24.00 17.95 0.07
C SER A 153 25.05 16.93 -0.32
N LEU A 154 25.70 17.18 -1.46
CA LEU A 154 26.81 16.37 -1.93
C LEU A 154 27.89 17.25 -2.54
N THR A 155 29.14 16.81 -2.42
CA THR A 155 30.32 17.53 -2.90
C THR A 155 30.97 16.75 -4.03
N VAL A 156 31.03 17.37 -5.22
CA VAL A 156 31.71 16.83 -6.40
C VAL A 156 33.10 17.44 -6.49
N SER A 157 34.12 16.61 -6.30
CA SER A 157 35.52 16.98 -6.47
C SER A 157 35.98 16.71 -7.90
N LEU A 158 36.52 17.74 -8.55
CA LEU A 158 36.95 17.70 -9.95
C LEU A 158 38.44 18.10 -10.09
N PRO A 159 39.20 17.47 -11.01
CA PRO A 159 40.61 17.80 -11.22
C PRO A 159 40.80 19.21 -11.83
N LYS A 160 41.95 19.83 -11.54
CA LYS A 160 42.31 21.22 -11.92
C LYS A 160 42.27 21.51 -13.44
N LYS A 161 42.50 20.51 -14.28
CA LYS A 161 42.59 20.64 -15.74
C LYS A 161 41.34 20.08 -16.42
N LYS A 162 40.17 20.74 -16.41
CA LYS A 162 39.07 20.35 -17.32
C LYS A 162 38.18 21.49 -17.81
N GLN A 163 37.88 21.40 -19.11
CA GLN A 163 37.04 22.26 -19.95
C GLN A 163 35.54 21.87 -19.94
N HIS A 164 35.11 20.89 -19.12
CA HIS A 164 33.77 20.28 -19.24
C HIS A 164 33.04 20.05 -17.89
N ILE A 165 33.09 21.04 -16.99
CA ILE A 165 32.39 20.98 -15.68
C ILE A 165 30.90 20.68 -15.87
N GLU A 166 30.24 21.34 -16.83
CA GLU A 166 28.81 21.16 -17.11
C GLU A 166 28.43 19.69 -17.38
N ARG A 167 29.24 19.01 -18.20
CA ARG A 167 29.00 17.62 -18.59
C ARG A 167 29.15 16.67 -17.41
N ASP A 168 30.16 16.90 -16.57
CA ASP A 168 30.41 16.03 -15.42
C ASP A 168 29.32 16.22 -14.35
N LEU A 169 28.85 17.45 -14.11
CA LEU A 169 27.71 17.71 -13.21
C LEU A 169 26.41 17.11 -13.76
N ALA A 170 26.13 17.26 -15.06
CA ALA A 170 24.96 16.67 -15.70
C ALA A 170 24.92 15.14 -15.57
N ARG A 171 26.09 14.48 -15.68
CA ARG A 171 26.22 13.02 -15.47
C ARG A 171 25.97 12.59 -14.03
N VAL A 172 26.43 13.36 -13.05
CA VAL A 172 26.18 13.06 -11.63
C VAL A 172 24.69 13.19 -11.34
N ILE A 173 24.05 14.26 -11.79
CA ILE A 173 22.61 14.48 -11.65
C ILE A 173 21.82 13.35 -12.31
N SER A 174 22.15 13.01 -13.56
CA SER A 174 21.46 11.93 -14.28
C SER A 174 21.63 10.57 -13.60
N ALA A 175 22.82 10.28 -13.04
CA ALA A 175 23.08 9.02 -12.35
C ALA A 175 22.26 8.88 -11.06
N ILE A 176 22.09 9.96 -10.28
CA ILE A 176 21.25 9.96 -9.07
C ILE A 176 19.79 9.69 -9.45
N VAL A 177 19.27 10.46 -10.42
CA VAL A 177 17.87 10.36 -10.83
C VAL A 177 17.56 9.02 -11.49
N ALA A 178 18.43 8.53 -12.36
CA ALA A 178 18.27 7.23 -13.01
C ALA A 178 18.32 6.08 -12.00
N LYS A 179 19.21 6.16 -10.99
CA LYS A 179 19.23 5.17 -9.91
C LYS A 179 17.92 5.19 -9.12
N GLU A 180 17.43 6.37 -8.75
CA GLU A 180 16.16 6.49 -8.03
C GLU A 180 14.99 5.87 -8.81
N GLU A 181 14.89 6.18 -10.10
CA GLU A 181 13.85 5.65 -10.99
C GLU A 181 13.92 4.11 -11.05
N ARG A 182 15.11 3.54 -11.22
CA ARG A 182 15.32 2.07 -11.23
C ARG A 182 14.95 1.43 -9.89
N THR A 183 15.37 2.01 -8.76
CA THR A 183 15.12 1.43 -7.44
C THR A 183 13.63 1.42 -7.11
N VAL A 184 12.92 2.52 -7.38
CA VAL A 184 11.48 2.59 -7.19
C VAL A 184 10.75 1.59 -8.09
N ARG A 185 11.14 1.51 -9.37
CA ARG A 185 10.60 0.52 -10.30
C ARG A 185 10.81 -0.92 -9.83
N ASN A 186 12.00 -1.25 -9.33
CA ASN A 186 12.31 -2.59 -8.84
C ASN A 186 11.56 -2.94 -7.55
N SER A 187 11.43 -1.98 -6.63
CA SER A 187 10.66 -2.17 -5.39
C SER A 187 9.19 -2.49 -5.67
N HIS A 188 8.62 -1.92 -6.74
CA HIS A 188 7.28 -2.19 -7.23
C HIS A 188 7.11 -3.61 -7.80
N MET A 189 8.09 -4.06 -8.60
CA MET A 189 8.07 -5.38 -9.24
C MET A 189 8.18 -6.54 -8.24
N LEU A 190 8.80 -6.34 -7.07
CA LEU A 190 8.78 -7.32 -5.98
C LEU A 190 7.38 -7.48 -5.35
N GLY A 191 6.58 -6.41 -5.30
CA GLY A 191 5.20 -6.45 -4.79
C GLY A 191 4.23 -7.21 -5.69
N GLN A 192 4.47 -7.26 -7.02
CA GLN A 192 3.62 -7.96 -7.99
C GLN A 192 4.07 -9.41 -8.29
N LYS A 193 5.33 -9.79 -8.02
CA LYS A 193 5.89 -11.10 -8.38
C LYS A 193 5.45 -12.28 -7.49
N THR A 194 4.58 -12.08 -6.50
CA THR A 194 4.11 -13.17 -5.63
C THR A 194 3.21 -14.21 -6.32
N THR A 195 2.96 -14.12 -7.63
CA THR A 195 2.17 -15.13 -8.37
C THR A 195 2.89 -15.85 -9.52
N SER A 196 4.17 -15.63 -9.80
CA SER A 196 4.86 -16.54 -10.74
C SER A 196 6.38 -16.64 -10.59
N ARG A 197 6.79 -17.89 -10.38
CA ARG A 197 8.10 -18.49 -10.69
C ARG A 197 9.30 -17.99 -9.87
N ALA A 198 9.49 -18.64 -8.73
CA ALA A 198 10.78 -18.69 -8.04
C ALA A 198 11.74 -19.63 -8.81
N THR A 199 12.83 -19.07 -9.33
CA THR A 199 14.01 -19.84 -9.77
C THR A 199 15.26 -19.21 -9.18
N ALA A 200 15.95 -20.03 -8.39
CA ALA A 200 17.38 -20.11 -8.07
C ALA A 200 18.16 -18.85 -7.60
N GLU A 201 18.62 -18.95 -6.34
CA GLU A 201 19.98 -18.64 -5.85
C GLU A 201 20.56 -17.24 -6.07
N SER A 202 20.19 -16.33 -5.18
CA SER A 202 21.13 -15.58 -4.32
C SER A 202 20.29 -14.93 -3.22
N THR A 203 20.77 -14.95 -1.98
CA THR A 203 20.29 -14.21 -0.78
C THR A 203 18.93 -13.53 -0.95
N LYS A 204 17.83 -14.16 -0.52
CA LYS A 204 16.49 -13.53 -0.59
C LYS A 204 16.58 -12.14 0.05
N PRO A 205 16.38 -11.04 -0.70
CA PRO A 205 16.38 -9.72 -0.11
C PRO A 205 15.25 -9.67 0.91
N GLN A 206 15.54 -9.13 2.11
CA GLN A 206 14.51 -8.92 3.11
C GLN A 206 13.43 -8.04 2.51
N THR A 207 12.20 -8.54 2.45
CA THR A 207 11.09 -7.77 1.93
C THR A 207 10.72 -6.72 2.97
N ALA A 208 10.86 -5.45 2.60
CA ALA A 208 10.41 -4.33 3.42
C ALA A 208 8.90 -4.43 3.70
N LEU A 209 8.48 -3.86 4.82
CA LEU A 209 7.09 -3.73 5.22
C LEU A 209 6.35 -2.81 4.25
N LYS A 210 5.06 -3.10 4.07
CA LYS A 210 4.16 -2.18 3.38
C LYS A 210 3.96 -0.94 4.26
N TYR A 211 3.78 0.21 3.62
CA TYR A 211 3.48 1.43 4.34
C TYR A 211 2.23 1.28 5.21
N SER A 212 2.31 1.82 6.43
CA SER A 212 1.20 2.03 7.34
C SER A 212 1.38 3.42 7.97
N PRO A 213 0.30 4.16 8.29
CA PRO A 213 0.39 5.42 9.02
C PRO A 213 0.96 5.26 10.44
N GLU A 214 0.79 4.07 11.02
CA GLU A 214 1.26 3.72 12.35
C GLU A 214 1.88 2.32 12.35
N PHE A 215 2.99 2.15 13.06
CA PHE A 215 3.58 0.85 13.38
C PHE A 215 3.79 0.73 14.89
N SER A 216 3.51 -0.45 15.41
CA SER A 216 3.78 -0.80 16.81
C SER A 216 5.05 -1.63 16.89
N ILE A 217 6.07 -1.12 17.57
CA ILE A 217 7.33 -1.80 17.82
C ILE A 217 7.26 -2.40 19.23
N THR A 218 7.41 -3.72 19.33
CA THR A 218 7.40 -4.43 20.62
C THR A 218 8.79 -4.97 20.90
N MET A 219 9.41 -4.50 21.99
CA MET A 219 10.69 -4.99 22.47
C MET A 219 10.47 -6.01 23.59
N THR A 220 10.84 -7.27 23.35
CA THR A 220 10.61 -8.37 24.29
C THR A 220 11.93 -8.95 24.78
N LEU A 221 12.12 -8.97 26.10
CA LEU A 221 13.16 -9.79 26.73
C LEU A 221 12.59 -11.18 27.02
N LEU A 222 13.10 -12.19 26.34
CA LEU A 222 12.76 -13.59 26.58
C LEU A 222 13.83 -14.23 27.46
N ASN A 223 13.45 -14.61 28.68
CA ASN A 223 14.30 -15.37 29.58
C ASN A 223 13.83 -16.83 29.62
N GLU A 224 14.64 -17.74 29.06
CA GLU A 224 14.32 -19.17 28.91
C GLU A 224 14.01 -19.82 30.27
N HIS A 225 14.90 -19.65 31.25
CA HIS A 225 14.81 -20.35 32.52
C HIS A 225 15.48 -19.58 33.68
N PRO A 226 14.73 -18.76 34.44
CA PRO A 226 15.31 -17.90 35.49
C PRO A 226 15.71 -18.64 36.77
N ILE A 227 15.09 -19.79 37.10
CA ILE A 227 15.34 -20.53 38.35
C ILE A 227 16.63 -21.35 38.27
N GLY A 228 16.80 -22.17 37.23
CA GLY A 228 18.03 -22.94 36.97
C GLY A 228 19.08 -22.19 36.14
N GLY A 229 18.76 -20.97 35.68
CA GLY A 229 19.65 -20.06 34.96
C GLY A 229 19.84 -18.75 35.73
N ALA A 230 19.85 -17.61 35.04
CA ALA A 230 19.92 -16.29 35.68
C ALA A 230 18.59 -15.55 35.48
N SER A 231 18.17 -14.80 36.51
CA SER A 231 17.04 -13.87 36.39
C SER A 231 17.53 -12.59 35.72
N VAL A 232 17.31 -12.50 34.40
CA VAL A 232 17.70 -11.33 33.60
C VAL A 232 16.55 -10.35 33.46
N ASP A 233 16.85 -9.07 33.70
CA ASP A 233 16.01 -7.91 33.42
C ASP A 233 16.83 -6.87 32.64
N TRP A 234 16.21 -5.78 32.19
CA TRP A 234 16.86 -4.75 31.39
C TRP A 234 16.34 -3.33 31.67
N ASP A 235 17.21 -2.34 31.56
CA ASP A 235 16.79 -0.94 31.49
C ASP A 235 16.52 -0.56 30.02
N ILE A 236 15.36 -1.02 29.52
CA ILE A 236 14.97 -0.78 28.13
C ILE A 236 14.54 0.66 27.88
N GLU A 237 13.93 1.32 28.87
CA GLU A 237 13.50 2.72 28.75
C GLU A 237 14.71 3.64 28.57
N GLY A 238 15.74 3.49 29.41
CA GLY A 238 17.00 4.20 29.25
C GLY A 238 17.70 3.89 27.92
N SER A 239 17.68 2.63 27.48
CA SER A 239 18.29 2.20 26.22
C SER A 239 17.58 2.76 24.98
N VAL A 240 16.24 2.78 24.98
CA VAL A 240 15.43 3.35 23.89
C VAL A 240 15.64 4.86 23.82
N SER A 241 15.59 5.55 24.96
CA SER A 241 15.82 6.99 25.06
C SER A 241 17.22 7.38 24.55
N ALA A 242 18.25 6.60 24.90
CA ALA A 242 19.63 6.88 24.51
C ALA A 242 19.94 6.59 23.04
N PHE A 243 19.40 5.49 22.47
CA PHE A 243 19.86 4.98 21.17
C PHE A 243 18.82 5.01 20.05
N MET A 244 17.53 4.82 20.36
CA MET A 244 16.48 4.64 19.35
C MET A 244 15.60 5.89 19.17
N GLN A 245 15.51 6.74 20.19
CA GLN A 245 14.62 7.90 20.19
C GLN A 245 14.89 8.87 19.02
N SER A 246 16.16 9.21 18.76
CA SER A 246 16.54 10.07 17.63
C SER A 246 16.09 9.51 16.28
N PHE A 247 16.15 8.19 16.11
CA PHE A 247 15.72 7.51 14.89
C PHE A 247 14.19 7.52 14.75
N VAL A 248 13.47 7.29 15.84
CA VAL A 248 12.00 7.36 15.89
C VAL A 248 11.52 8.78 15.57
N ASP A 249 12.14 9.79 16.15
CA ASP A 249 11.78 11.19 15.92
C ASP A 249 12.07 11.64 14.49
N ALA A 250 13.14 11.14 13.87
CA ALA A 250 13.46 11.41 12.47
C ALA A 250 12.41 10.84 11.48
N LEU A 251 11.77 9.70 11.81
CA LEU A 251 10.76 9.06 10.97
C LEU A 251 9.33 9.57 11.23
N ARG A 252 9.11 10.27 12.33
CA ARG A 252 7.80 10.80 12.75
C ARG A 252 7.04 11.59 11.68
N PRO A 253 7.68 12.39 10.79
CA PRO A 253 6.97 13.07 9.71
C PRO A 253 6.36 12.12 8.66
N LEU A 254 6.87 10.89 8.57
CA LEU A 254 6.44 9.89 7.58
C LEU A 254 5.46 8.87 8.15
N THR A 255 5.72 8.38 9.36
CA THR A 255 4.89 7.39 10.06
C THR A 255 5.00 7.55 11.57
N LYS A 256 3.92 7.22 12.29
CA LYS A 256 3.96 7.11 13.74
C LYS A 256 4.57 5.77 14.12
N LEU A 257 5.57 5.78 15.00
CA LEU A 257 6.17 4.58 15.58
C LEU A 257 5.89 4.59 17.08
N THR A 258 5.21 3.58 17.59
CA THR A 258 4.96 3.41 19.02
C THR A 258 5.86 2.30 19.54
N VAL A 259 6.71 2.60 20.53
CA VAL A 259 7.60 1.60 21.13
C VAL A 259 6.99 1.12 22.44
N THR A 260 6.82 -0.19 22.56
CA THR A 260 6.36 -0.86 23.77
C THR A 260 7.40 -1.89 24.19
N SER A 261 7.46 -2.20 25.49
CA SER A 261 8.40 -3.19 26.02
C SER A 261 7.71 -4.20 26.91
N GLN A 262 8.19 -5.43 26.90
CA GLN A 262 7.74 -6.49 27.80
C GLN A 262 8.89 -7.42 28.20
N VAL A 263 8.74 -8.06 29.35
CA VAL A 263 9.67 -9.07 29.86
C VAL A 263 8.90 -10.36 30.11
N LEU A 264 9.32 -11.45 29.49
CA LEU A 264 8.73 -12.77 29.65
C LEU A 264 9.76 -13.69 30.29
N HIS A 265 9.49 -14.04 31.55
CA HIS A 265 10.22 -15.07 32.28
C HIS A 265 9.59 -16.44 32.02
N HIS A 266 10.41 -17.50 32.11
CA HIS A 266 9.97 -18.87 31.86
C HIS A 266 9.44 -19.10 30.45
N ALA A 267 10.09 -18.48 29.46
CA ALA A 267 9.71 -18.62 28.06
C ALA A 267 9.82 -20.09 27.56
N GLY A 268 10.61 -20.92 28.25
CA GLY A 268 10.93 -22.28 27.82
C GLY A 268 11.87 -22.29 26.61
N PRO A 269 12.45 -23.46 26.26
CA PRO A 269 13.34 -23.55 25.12
C PRO A 269 12.58 -23.32 23.81
N PRO A 270 13.22 -22.69 22.80
CA PRO A 270 12.63 -22.57 21.48
C PRO A 270 12.42 -23.97 20.86
N PRO A 271 11.50 -24.11 19.89
CA PRO A 271 11.18 -25.39 19.26
C PRO A 271 12.25 -25.82 18.23
N VAL A 272 13.53 -25.67 18.58
CA VAL A 272 14.69 -26.03 17.76
C VAL A 272 15.69 -26.80 18.62
N THR A 273 16.38 -27.77 18.03
CA THR A 273 17.43 -28.54 18.71
C THR A 273 18.80 -27.99 18.30
N PRO A 274 19.50 -27.25 19.17
CA PRO A 274 20.78 -26.66 18.83
C PRO A 274 21.87 -27.72 18.62
N LEU A 275 22.84 -27.42 17.77
CA LEU A 275 24.02 -28.27 17.56
C LEU A 275 25.07 -27.97 18.63
N VAL A 276 25.60 -29.00 19.30
CA VAL A 276 26.65 -28.82 20.31
C VAL A 276 27.99 -29.28 19.75
N HIS A 277 28.97 -28.38 19.73
CA HIS A 277 30.34 -28.68 19.30
C HIS A 277 31.34 -27.87 20.13
N ASP A 278 32.45 -28.47 20.55
CA ASP A 278 33.50 -27.81 21.35
C ASP A 278 32.99 -27.02 22.57
N ASN A 279 32.04 -27.60 23.30
CA ASN A 279 31.41 -26.98 24.47
C ASN A 279 30.71 -25.63 24.18
N LYS A 280 30.30 -25.43 22.92
CA LYS A 280 29.50 -24.29 22.45
C LYS A 280 28.27 -24.79 21.72
N THR A 281 27.24 -23.96 21.74
CA THR A 281 25.96 -24.27 21.13
C THR A 281 25.79 -23.44 19.85
N TYR A 282 25.31 -24.07 18.78
CA TYR A 282 25.18 -23.47 17.47
C TYR A 282 23.76 -23.60 16.92
N LEU A 283 23.27 -22.52 16.32
CA LEU A 283 22.03 -22.49 15.55
C LEU A 283 22.34 -22.33 14.06
N THR A 284 21.69 -23.13 13.21
CA THR A 284 21.83 -23.05 11.76
C THR A 284 20.71 -22.20 11.14
N PRO A 285 20.92 -21.59 9.95
CA PRO A 285 19.95 -20.68 9.34
C PRO A 285 18.54 -21.24 9.11
N ASP A 286 18.43 -22.54 8.84
CA ASP A 286 17.15 -23.26 8.68
C ASP A 286 16.33 -23.33 9.97
N MET A 287 16.99 -23.38 11.12
CA MET A 287 16.33 -23.41 12.43
C MET A 287 15.73 -22.04 12.79
N LEU A 288 16.29 -20.95 12.26
CA LEU A 288 15.92 -19.58 12.65
C LEU A 288 14.47 -19.22 12.30
N ALA A 289 13.94 -19.74 11.20
CA ALA A 289 12.54 -19.52 10.82
C ALA A 289 11.54 -20.17 11.77
N HIS A 290 11.94 -21.29 12.40
CA HIS A 290 11.11 -22.02 13.36
C HIS A 290 11.21 -21.48 14.78
N PHE A 291 12.21 -20.63 15.05
CA PHE A 291 12.49 -20.08 16.37
C PHE A 291 11.30 -19.34 17.00
N VAL A 292 10.48 -18.67 16.19
CA VAL A 292 9.36 -17.81 16.66
C VAL A 292 8.06 -18.56 16.95
N ASN A 293 7.94 -19.83 16.52
CA ASN A 293 6.68 -20.57 16.61
C ASN A 293 6.46 -21.28 17.97
N SER A 294 6.99 -20.74 19.07
CA SER A 294 6.78 -21.34 20.38
C SER A 294 5.37 -21.01 20.91
N PRO A 295 4.56 -22.00 21.31
CA PRO A 295 3.23 -21.77 21.89
C PRO A 295 3.28 -21.07 23.26
N SER A 296 4.44 -21.03 23.92
CA SER A 296 4.64 -20.35 25.21
C SER A 296 4.85 -18.83 25.08
N TRP A 297 5.12 -18.31 23.87
CA TRP A 297 5.47 -16.91 23.67
C TRP A 297 4.21 -16.08 23.39
N ASN A 298 3.65 -15.49 24.44
CA ASN A 298 2.49 -14.61 24.33
C ASN A 298 2.90 -13.21 23.81
N LEU A 299 3.17 -13.10 22.51
CA LEU A 299 3.62 -11.86 21.86
C LEU A 299 2.43 -10.98 21.40
N ALA A 300 1.39 -10.84 22.22
CA ALA A 300 0.20 -10.09 21.84
C ALA A 300 0.51 -8.59 21.67
N SER A 301 -0.06 -7.97 20.62
CA SER A 301 -0.02 -6.52 20.43
C SER A 301 -1.06 -5.85 21.34
N VAL A 302 -0.70 -4.68 21.88
CA VAL A 302 -1.62 -3.81 22.64
C VAL A 302 -2.62 -3.11 21.69
N ASP A 303 -2.27 -2.96 20.41
CA ASP A 303 -3.12 -2.40 19.37
C ASP A 303 -3.35 -3.44 18.25
N PRO A 304 -4.59 -3.90 18.02
CA PRO A 304 -4.90 -4.88 16.99
C PRO A 304 -4.95 -4.28 15.57
N THR A 305 -4.96 -2.95 15.44
CA THR A 305 -5.14 -2.27 14.14
C THR A 305 -3.83 -1.96 13.44
N SER A 306 -2.77 -1.68 14.20
CA SER A 306 -1.47 -1.32 13.65
C SER A 306 -0.59 -2.57 13.37
N PRO A 307 0.14 -2.60 12.25
CA PRO A 307 1.13 -3.65 11.99
C PRO A 307 2.22 -3.64 13.08
N MET A 308 2.55 -4.85 13.55
CA MET A 308 3.51 -5.06 14.62
C MET A 308 4.91 -5.43 14.11
N ILE A 309 5.94 -4.88 14.74
CA ILE A 309 7.36 -5.21 14.51
C ILE A 309 7.94 -5.72 15.82
N ASN A 310 8.43 -6.96 15.83
CA ASN A 310 8.90 -7.60 17.05
C ASN A 310 10.43 -7.57 17.14
N PHE A 311 10.98 -7.04 18.23
CA PHE A 311 12.40 -7.16 18.56
C PHE A 311 12.57 -7.99 19.82
N ILE A 312 13.18 -9.17 19.67
CA ILE A 312 13.37 -10.10 20.76
C ILE A 312 14.83 -10.15 21.18
N LEU A 313 15.09 -9.95 22.47
CA LEU A 313 16.35 -10.32 23.09
C LEU A 313 16.15 -11.65 23.81
N TYR A 314 16.71 -12.73 23.25
CA TYR A 314 16.62 -14.06 23.81
C TYR A 314 17.82 -14.36 24.70
N VAL A 315 17.56 -14.71 25.95
CA VAL A 315 18.58 -15.16 26.92
C VAL A 315 18.45 -16.68 27.10
N PRO A 316 19.40 -17.48 26.59
CA PRO A 316 19.40 -18.93 26.76
C PRO A 316 19.68 -19.34 28.21
N THR A 317 19.39 -20.59 28.56
CA THR A 317 19.80 -21.18 29.85
C THR A 317 21.34 -21.24 29.98
N LEU A 318 21.88 -21.08 31.20
CA LEU A 318 23.34 -21.10 31.44
C LEU A 318 24.04 -22.39 30.97
N SER A 319 23.34 -23.52 30.88
CA SER A 319 23.87 -24.80 30.41
C SER A 319 24.06 -24.86 28.88
N THR A 320 23.33 -24.05 28.12
CA THR A 320 23.41 -23.99 26.65
C THR A 320 24.26 -22.83 26.17
N GLN A 321 24.64 -21.90 27.05
CA GLN A 321 25.52 -20.79 26.70
C GLN A 321 26.99 -21.22 26.57
N PRO A 322 27.77 -20.62 25.66
CA PRO A 322 27.35 -19.58 24.70
C PRO A 322 26.67 -20.18 23.46
N VAL A 323 25.62 -19.51 23.01
CA VAL A 323 24.91 -19.83 21.76
C VAL A 323 25.37 -18.89 20.66
N HIS A 324 25.81 -19.46 19.53
CA HIS A 324 26.24 -18.75 18.34
C HIS A 324 25.42 -19.15 17.12
N ILE A 325 25.28 -18.26 16.15
CA ILE A 325 24.61 -18.55 14.88
C ILE A 325 25.67 -18.91 13.84
N LEU A 326 25.48 -19.96 13.05
CA LEU A 326 26.37 -20.30 11.94
C LEU A 326 25.95 -19.61 10.65
N GLU A 327 26.92 -19.15 9.85
CA GLU A 327 26.67 -18.51 8.56
C GLU A 327 26.07 -19.46 7.52
N SER A 328 26.49 -20.73 7.53
CA SER A 328 26.04 -21.77 6.61
C SER A 328 26.04 -23.14 7.29
N GLN A 329 25.31 -24.09 6.70
CA GLN A 329 25.25 -25.48 7.15
C GLN A 329 26.52 -26.29 6.83
N THR A 330 27.44 -25.76 6.04
CA THR A 330 28.66 -26.46 5.64
C THR A 330 29.57 -26.73 6.85
N LYS A 331 30.08 -27.96 6.98
CA LYS A 331 31.07 -28.31 8.02
C LYS A 331 32.28 -27.36 7.93
N GLY A 332 32.60 -26.70 9.05
CA GLY A 332 33.64 -25.67 9.13
C GLY A 332 33.16 -24.24 8.86
N SER A 333 31.84 -24.01 8.71
CA SER A 333 31.27 -22.66 8.62
C SER A 333 31.61 -21.85 9.86
N LYS A 334 31.96 -20.58 9.65
CA LYS A 334 32.23 -19.66 10.74
C LYS A 334 30.93 -19.27 11.45
N ALA A 335 31.06 -18.95 12.73
CA ALA A 335 30.00 -18.25 13.45
C ALA A 335 29.78 -16.88 12.80
N LEU A 336 28.52 -16.51 12.66
CA LEU A 336 28.09 -15.19 12.21
C LEU A 336 28.64 -14.17 13.21
N GLY A 337 29.24 -13.07 12.71
CA GLY A 337 29.83 -12.03 13.58
C GLY A 337 28.83 -11.34 14.51
N THR A 338 27.53 -11.49 14.22
CA THR A 338 26.42 -11.02 15.04
C THR A 338 25.55 -12.22 15.43
N ASP A 339 25.37 -12.48 16.73
CA ASP A 339 24.44 -13.50 17.24
C ASP A 339 22.97 -13.02 17.14
N ALA A 340 22.59 -12.52 15.95
CA ALA A 340 21.27 -11.97 15.67
C ALA A 340 20.86 -12.23 14.23
N PHE A 341 19.55 -12.36 14.03
CA PHE A 341 18.93 -12.60 12.74
C PHE A 341 17.60 -11.85 12.64
N SER A 342 17.07 -11.73 11.44
CA SER A 342 15.80 -11.04 11.19
C SER A 342 14.90 -11.88 10.29
N ILE A 343 13.61 -11.77 10.56
CA ILE A 343 12.56 -12.47 9.84
C ILE A 343 11.81 -11.41 9.04
N SER A 344 11.77 -11.60 7.72
CA SER A 344 11.14 -10.66 6.80
C SER A 344 9.70 -10.39 7.20
N GLN A 345 9.31 -9.11 7.22
CA GLN A 345 7.96 -8.64 7.58
C GLN A 345 7.51 -8.94 9.01
N TRP A 346 8.38 -9.47 9.88
CA TRP A 346 8.01 -9.80 11.25
C TRP A 346 8.84 -9.05 12.29
N GLY A 347 10.17 -9.01 12.12
CA GLY A 347 11.02 -8.46 13.16
C GLY A 347 12.45 -9.00 13.21
N GLY A 348 13.06 -8.81 14.37
CA GLY A 348 14.46 -9.13 14.66
C GLY A 348 14.64 -9.88 15.96
N ILE A 349 15.61 -10.78 16.00
CA ILE A 349 15.94 -11.57 17.18
C ILE A 349 17.44 -11.49 17.41
N ALA A 350 17.84 -11.17 18.64
CA ALA A 350 19.22 -11.17 19.09
C ALA A 350 19.36 -12.13 20.27
N ILE A 351 20.49 -12.84 20.33
CA ILE A 351 20.81 -13.79 21.39
C ILE A 351 21.81 -13.14 22.34
N ALA A 352 21.43 -13.07 23.62
CA ALA A 352 22.27 -12.53 24.68
C ALA A 352 22.97 -13.64 25.45
N ASN A 353 24.28 -13.76 25.25
CA ASN A 353 25.15 -14.61 26.05
C ASN A 353 25.64 -13.82 27.27
N LEU A 354 25.43 -14.37 28.47
CA LEU A 354 25.82 -13.74 29.72
C LEU A 354 27.33 -13.90 29.99
N PRO A 355 27.94 -13.03 30.81
CA PRO A 355 29.36 -13.13 31.16
C PRO A 355 29.73 -14.49 31.75
N VAL A 356 30.92 -14.99 31.39
CA VAL A 356 31.46 -16.24 31.92
C VAL A 356 31.64 -16.11 33.45
N GLY A 357 30.89 -16.91 34.22
CA GLY A 357 30.90 -16.89 35.69
C GLY A 357 29.59 -16.47 36.36
N THR A 358 28.53 -16.15 35.59
CA THR A 358 27.19 -15.95 36.15
C THR A 358 26.70 -17.23 36.86
N LYS A 359 26.33 -17.09 38.14
CA LYS A 359 25.83 -18.21 38.95
C LYS A 359 24.33 -18.45 38.69
N PRO A 360 23.84 -19.70 38.83
CA PRO A 360 22.40 -19.97 38.86
C PRO A 360 21.70 -19.15 39.95
N GLY A 361 20.54 -18.57 39.63
CA GLY A 361 19.77 -17.68 40.51
C GLY A 361 20.31 -16.25 40.63
N ALA A 362 21.39 -15.90 39.93
CA ALA A 362 21.88 -14.51 39.90
C ALA A 362 20.84 -13.60 39.23
N LYS A 363 20.63 -12.41 39.82
CA LYS A 363 19.88 -11.33 39.19
C LYS A 363 20.84 -10.50 38.35
N VAL A 364 20.58 -10.40 37.06
CA VAL A 364 21.38 -9.61 36.10
C VAL A 364 20.45 -8.57 35.49
N VAL A 365 20.79 -7.29 35.61
CA VAL A 365 20.08 -6.22 34.92
C VAL A 365 21.01 -5.70 33.83
N LEU A 366 20.57 -5.77 32.58
CA LEU A 366 21.34 -5.26 31.44
C LEU A 366 21.28 -3.73 31.45
N SER A 367 22.45 -3.09 31.60
CA SER A 367 22.58 -1.64 31.55
C SER A 367 22.50 -1.12 30.11
N PRO A 368 22.23 0.18 29.89
CA PRO A 368 22.24 0.78 28.56
C PRO A 368 23.54 0.53 27.77
N ASP A 369 24.70 0.57 28.45
CA ASP A 369 25.99 0.28 27.82
C ASP A 369 26.10 -1.16 27.29
N GLN A 370 25.58 -2.13 28.05
CA GLN A 370 25.52 -3.53 27.62
C GLN A 370 24.49 -3.72 26.49
N MET A 371 23.44 -2.91 26.47
CA MET A 371 22.41 -2.92 25.44
C MET A 371 22.84 -2.26 24.13
N GLN A 372 23.88 -1.41 24.12
CA GLN A 372 24.35 -0.69 22.94
C GLN A 372 24.54 -1.59 21.70
N LYS A 373 25.18 -2.77 21.88
CA LYS A 373 25.38 -3.74 20.80
C LYS A 373 24.05 -4.22 20.22
N TYR A 374 23.08 -4.57 21.07
CA TYR A 374 21.79 -5.11 20.64
C TYR A 374 20.91 -4.01 20.04
N MET A 375 20.94 -2.80 20.59
CA MET A 375 20.22 -1.65 20.05
C MET A 375 20.72 -1.30 18.64
N GLY A 376 22.02 -1.30 18.39
CA GLY A 376 22.58 -1.11 17.05
C GLY A 376 22.09 -2.15 16.04
N ILE A 377 22.00 -3.42 16.47
CA ILE A 377 21.43 -4.51 15.64
C ILE A 377 19.95 -4.26 15.35
N PHE A 378 19.15 -3.94 16.37
CA PHE A 378 17.72 -3.69 16.21
C PHE A 378 17.44 -2.47 15.33
N ILE A 379 18.22 -1.40 15.43
CA ILE A 379 18.11 -0.23 14.54
C ILE A 379 18.45 -0.62 13.10
N ALA A 380 19.51 -1.40 12.87
CA ALA A 380 19.87 -1.86 11.53
C ALA A 380 18.77 -2.76 10.91
N GLN A 381 18.17 -3.64 11.71
CA GLN A 381 17.06 -4.49 11.29
C GLN A 381 15.78 -3.67 11.06
N LEU A 382 15.50 -2.68 11.90
CA LEU A 382 14.36 -1.76 11.73
C LEU A 382 14.50 -0.94 10.45
N ARG A 383 15.70 -0.41 10.17
CA ARG A 383 16.02 0.27 8.90
C ARG A 383 15.66 -0.62 7.70
N ALA A 384 16.09 -1.88 7.72
CA ALA A 384 15.79 -2.84 6.65
C ALA A 384 14.29 -3.15 6.54
N LEU A 385 13.58 -3.35 7.66
CA LEU A 385 12.15 -3.65 7.68
C LEU A 385 11.29 -2.47 7.21
N ILE A 386 11.63 -1.24 7.57
CA ILE A 386 10.93 -0.03 7.11
C ILE A 386 11.20 0.20 5.60
N GLY A 387 12.30 -0.33 5.08
CA GLY A 387 12.72 -0.15 3.69
C GLY A 387 13.67 1.02 3.48
N ILE A 388 14.34 1.49 4.53
CA ILE A 388 15.46 2.42 4.40
C ILE A 388 16.58 1.67 3.69
N ARG A 389 17.07 2.27 2.61
CA ARG A 389 18.07 1.63 1.76
C ARG A 389 19.43 1.69 2.46
N ASN A 390 20.17 0.59 2.38
CA ASN A 390 21.56 0.52 2.87
C ASN A 390 22.58 0.82 1.75
N ASP A 391 22.10 1.22 0.58
CA ASP A 391 22.93 1.58 -0.56
C ASP A 391 23.16 3.10 -0.63
N THR A 392 24.08 3.52 -1.49
CA THR A 392 24.44 4.92 -1.69
C THR A 392 23.53 5.57 -2.74
N PRO A 393 23.32 6.90 -2.80
CA PRO A 393 22.47 7.50 -3.84
C PRO A 393 23.04 7.38 -5.27
N LEU A 394 24.27 6.87 -5.41
CA LEU A 394 25.01 6.71 -6.65
C LEU A 394 25.61 5.30 -6.72
N GLU A 395 25.56 4.65 -7.87
CA GLU A 395 26.28 3.40 -8.10
C GLU A 395 27.72 3.68 -8.57
N PRO A 396 28.75 3.14 -7.88
CA PRO A 396 30.13 3.30 -8.33
C PRO A 396 30.30 2.62 -9.69
N ARG A 397 30.79 3.38 -10.68
CA ARG A 397 31.11 2.80 -11.99
C ARG A 397 32.34 1.90 -11.87
N LYS A 398 32.29 0.76 -12.57
CA LYS A 398 33.44 -0.17 -12.64
C LYS A 398 34.71 0.59 -13.03
N LEU A 399 35.78 0.35 -12.28
CA LEU A 399 37.08 0.99 -12.47
C LEU A 399 37.58 0.77 -13.90
N ASN A 400 37.57 1.81 -14.72
CA ASN A 400 38.04 1.74 -16.09
C ASN A 400 39.37 2.50 -16.18
N LYS A 401 40.48 1.77 -16.37
CA LYS A 401 41.84 2.34 -16.39
C LYS A 401 42.02 3.48 -17.41
N LYS A 402 41.15 3.56 -18.42
CA LYS A 402 41.15 4.62 -19.45
C LYS A 402 40.50 5.93 -19.01
N GLN A 403 39.90 5.99 -17.83
CA GLN A 403 39.05 7.11 -17.39
C GLN A 403 39.26 7.43 -15.90
N ALA A 404 40.52 7.54 -15.47
CA ALA A 404 40.89 7.81 -14.07
C ALA A 404 40.35 9.14 -13.51
N ASP A 405 39.95 10.07 -14.38
CA ASP A 405 39.44 11.39 -14.00
C ASP A 405 37.90 11.46 -13.85
N ASP A 406 37.21 10.31 -13.72
CA ASP A 406 35.74 10.25 -13.57
C ASP A 406 35.36 10.29 -12.07
N PRO A 407 34.63 11.32 -11.60
CA PRO A 407 34.22 11.43 -10.19
C PRO A 407 33.30 10.28 -9.74
N LEU A 408 32.61 9.60 -10.66
CA LEU A 408 31.71 8.48 -10.35
C LEU A 408 32.44 7.17 -9.95
N GLN A 409 33.77 7.15 -9.97
CA GLN A 409 34.56 5.99 -9.54
C GLN A 409 34.82 5.95 -8.02
N HIS A 410 34.85 7.11 -7.37
CA HIS A 410 35.16 7.22 -5.94
C HIS A 410 34.00 7.92 -5.24
N ILE A 411 33.12 7.14 -4.60
CA ILE A 411 31.97 7.65 -3.87
C ILE A 411 32.15 7.33 -2.40
N THR A 412 32.16 8.36 -1.56
CA THR A 412 32.17 8.23 -0.10
C THR A 412 30.85 8.77 0.46
N VAL A 413 30.20 8.00 1.32
CA VAL A 413 28.94 8.41 1.95
C VAL A 413 29.15 8.52 3.45
N ARG A 414 28.80 9.69 3.99
CA ARG A 414 28.87 9.95 5.42
C ARG A 414 27.70 9.27 6.13
N GLN A 415 27.99 8.56 7.21
CA GLN A 415 26.96 7.91 8.02
C GLN A 415 26.37 8.90 9.03
N ALA A 416 25.04 8.90 9.15
CA ALA A 416 24.31 9.69 10.14
C ALA A 416 24.34 8.99 11.50
N VAL A 417 25.39 9.26 12.29
CA VAL A 417 25.59 8.60 13.59
C VAL A 417 24.60 9.09 14.65
N ASP A 418 24.20 10.37 14.60
CA ASP A 418 23.37 10.99 15.64
C ASP A 418 21.88 10.63 15.52
N THR A 419 21.34 10.67 14.30
CA THR A 419 19.92 10.38 14.00
C THR A 419 19.71 8.92 13.60
N GLY A 420 20.77 8.20 13.21
CA GLY A 420 20.67 6.86 12.65
C GLY A 420 20.06 6.82 11.25
N VAL A 421 19.75 7.96 10.62
CA VAL A 421 19.22 8.07 9.25
C VAL A 421 19.54 9.43 8.63
N SER A 422 19.95 9.44 7.37
CA SER A 422 20.29 10.66 6.61
C SER A 422 19.05 11.29 5.98
N ASP A 423 19.05 12.61 5.76
CA ASP A 423 17.90 13.31 5.16
C ASP A 423 17.59 12.82 3.74
N TRP A 424 18.63 12.49 2.97
CA TRP A 424 18.44 11.95 1.63
C TRP A 424 17.88 10.52 1.65
N GLU A 425 18.16 9.73 2.70
CA GLU A 425 17.56 8.40 2.91
C GLU A 425 16.07 8.54 3.23
N LEU A 426 15.71 9.49 4.10
CA LEU A 426 14.31 9.82 4.41
C LEU A 426 13.56 10.31 3.17
N ASP A 427 14.17 11.18 2.37
CA ASP A 427 13.56 11.65 1.13
C ASP A 427 13.32 10.51 0.13
N ALA A 428 14.24 9.54 0.04
CA ALA A 428 14.09 8.36 -0.82
C ALA A 428 12.98 7.43 -0.32
N LEU A 429 12.91 7.18 0.99
CA LEU A 429 11.84 6.41 1.62
C LEU A 429 10.47 7.08 1.38
N MET A 430 10.38 8.38 1.61
CA MET A 430 9.18 9.18 1.39
C MET A 430 8.69 9.08 -0.05
N ARG A 431 9.57 9.21 -1.05
CA ARG A 431 9.19 9.06 -2.47
C ARG A 431 8.69 7.67 -2.78
N GLN A 432 9.36 6.64 -2.27
CA GLN A 432 8.93 5.25 -2.44
C GLN A 432 7.54 5.01 -1.84
N TRP A 433 7.30 5.47 -0.62
CA TRP A 433 5.99 5.34 0.04
C TRP A 433 4.91 6.21 -0.59
N MET A 434 5.23 7.42 -1.07
CA MET A 434 4.29 8.28 -1.80
C MET A 434 3.77 7.57 -3.06
N LEU A 435 4.66 6.95 -3.83
CA LEU A 435 4.29 6.24 -5.04
C LEU A 435 3.50 4.98 -4.73
N TYR A 436 3.91 4.22 -3.71
CA TYR A 436 3.19 3.05 -3.22
C TYR A 436 1.76 3.41 -2.78
N THR A 437 1.61 4.39 -1.90
CA THR A 437 0.29 4.81 -1.37
C THR A 437 -0.62 5.41 -2.43
N ARG A 438 -0.08 6.26 -3.33
CA ARG A 438 -0.83 6.78 -4.49
C ARG A 438 -1.39 5.64 -5.33
N GLN A 439 -0.56 4.65 -5.64
CA GLN A 439 -0.98 3.49 -6.43
C GLN A 439 -1.99 2.62 -5.70
N THR A 440 -1.78 2.36 -4.40
CA THR A 440 -2.73 1.63 -3.57
C THR A 440 -4.09 2.32 -3.58
N ALA A 441 -4.12 3.64 -3.38
CA ALA A 441 -5.36 4.42 -3.46
C ALA A 441 -6.08 4.22 -4.81
N ILE A 442 -5.39 4.40 -5.94
CA ILE A 442 -6.00 4.24 -7.27
C ILE A 442 -6.50 2.81 -7.49
N THR A 443 -5.68 1.81 -7.14
CA THR A 443 -6.02 0.39 -7.33
C THR A 443 -7.23 -0.01 -6.47
N THR A 444 -7.29 0.47 -5.24
CA THR A 444 -8.40 0.24 -4.31
C THR A 444 -9.67 0.91 -4.81
N LEU A 445 -9.62 2.17 -5.29
CA LEU A 445 -10.76 2.85 -5.90
C LEU A 445 -11.27 2.12 -7.15
N GLN A 446 -10.37 1.66 -8.03
CA GLN A 446 -10.76 0.86 -9.20
C GLN A 446 -11.39 -0.48 -8.81
N SER A 447 -10.88 -1.11 -7.75
CA SER A 447 -11.43 -2.35 -7.21
C SER A 447 -12.80 -2.13 -6.59
N LEU A 448 -13.01 -0.99 -5.91
CA LEU A 448 -14.31 -0.57 -5.40
C LEU A 448 -15.32 -0.41 -6.54
N VAL A 449 -14.96 0.28 -7.62
CA VAL A 449 -15.83 0.44 -8.80
C VAL A 449 -16.21 -0.94 -9.36
N ARG A 450 -15.24 -1.82 -9.61
CA ARG A 450 -15.49 -3.19 -10.11
C ARG A 450 -16.38 -4.01 -9.17
N LEU A 451 -16.19 -3.90 -7.86
CA LEU A 451 -17.03 -4.55 -6.87
C LEU A 451 -18.47 -4.03 -6.95
N THR A 452 -18.64 -2.72 -7.02
CA THR A 452 -19.97 -2.08 -7.09
C THR A 452 -20.69 -2.34 -8.42
N ASP A 453 -19.95 -2.56 -9.50
CA ASP A 453 -20.53 -2.92 -10.80
C ASP A 453 -20.92 -4.41 -10.87
N SER A 454 -20.10 -5.29 -10.28
CA SER A 454 -20.40 -6.72 -10.23
C SER A 454 -21.54 -7.06 -9.27
N LEU A 455 -21.67 -6.32 -8.16
CA LEU A 455 -22.70 -6.51 -7.15
C LEU A 455 -23.72 -5.36 -7.18
N GLN A 456 -24.61 -5.36 -8.18
CA GLN A 456 -25.58 -4.27 -8.41
C GLN A 456 -26.55 -4.01 -7.24
N ASN A 457 -26.76 -5.01 -6.38
CA ASN A 457 -27.61 -4.91 -5.19
C ASN A 457 -26.85 -4.54 -3.91
N MET A 458 -25.56 -4.22 -4.01
CA MET A 458 -24.77 -3.75 -2.87
C MET A 458 -25.14 -2.32 -2.51
N VAL A 459 -25.34 -2.10 -1.21
CA VAL A 459 -25.67 -0.80 -0.64
C VAL A 459 -24.41 0.08 -0.63
N VAL A 460 -24.49 1.29 -1.17
CA VAL A 460 -23.40 2.29 -1.10
C VAL A 460 -23.93 3.54 -0.41
N MET A 461 -23.43 3.81 0.79
CA MET A 461 -23.79 4.95 1.62
C MET A 461 -23.10 6.25 1.17
N ASP A 462 -23.66 7.40 1.55
CA ASP A 462 -23.09 8.72 1.24
C ASP A 462 -21.71 8.95 1.91
N GLU A 463 -21.46 8.29 3.03
CA GLU A 463 -20.16 8.33 3.70
C GLU A 463 -19.06 7.71 2.82
N ILE A 464 -19.35 6.57 2.17
CA ILE A 464 -18.43 5.92 1.23
C ILE A 464 -18.15 6.86 0.06
N LYS A 465 -19.18 7.50 -0.49
CA LYS A 465 -19.01 8.50 -1.55
C LYS A 465 -18.12 9.66 -1.08
N THR A 466 -18.33 10.17 0.13
CA THR A 466 -17.54 11.25 0.71
C THR A 466 -16.06 10.86 0.86
N GLN A 467 -15.79 9.61 1.27
CA GLN A 467 -14.43 9.07 1.35
C GLN A 467 -13.78 8.93 -0.03
N VAL A 468 -14.52 8.45 -1.03
CA VAL A 468 -14.07 8.37 -2.42
C VAL A 468 -13.74 9.75 -2.99
N ASP A 469 -14.62 10.73 -2.81
CA ASP A 469 -14.42 12.10 -3.27
C ASP A 469 -13.18 12.73 -2.59
N SER A 470 -13.02 12.49 -1.29
CA SER A 470 -11.85 12.95 -0.53
C SER A 470 -10.54 12.32 -1.03
N SER A 471 -10.57 11.03 -1.37
CA SER A 471 -9.42 10.32 -1.95
C SER A 471 -9.03 10.88 -3.32
N LEU A 472 -10.00 11.12 -4.19
CA LEU A 472 -9.78 11.72 -5.52
C LEU A 472 -9.27 13.16 -5.45
N LEU A 473 -9.82 13.96 -4.54
CA LEU A 473 -9.35 15.31 -4.26
C LEU A 473 -7.88 15.28 -3.82
N ALA A 474 -7.53 14.37 -2.90
CA ALA A 474 -6.17 14.22 -2.43
C ALA A 474 -5.23 13.81 -3.58
N LEU A 475 -5.61 12.82 -4.41
CA LEU A 475 -4.83 12.40 -5.59
C LEU A 475 -4.56 13.56 -6.55
N THR A 476 -5.56 14.41 -6.81
CA THR A 476 -5.41 15.59 -7.68
C THR A 476 -4.44 16.61 -7.09
N ARG A 477 -4.48 16.82 -5.77
CA ARG A 477 -3.60 17.76 -5.06
C ARG A 477 -2.15 17.29 -4.97
N ILE A 478 -1.87 15.99 -5.11
CA ILE A 478 -0.49 15.49 -5.15
C ILE A 478 0.26 16.14 -6.31
N GLU A 479 -0.31 16.11 -7.52
CA GLU A 479 0.32 16.67 -8.72
C GLU A 479 0.54 18.18 -8.61
N GLN A 480 -0.45 18.90 -8.06
CA GLN A 480 -0.33 20.34 -7.78
C GLN A 480 0.78 20.66 -6.76
N SER A 481 1.02 19.78 -5.79
CA SER A 481 2.05 19.99 -4.77
C SER A 481 3.47 19.71 -5.25
N LEU A 482 3.62 18.87 -6.28
CA LEU A 482 4.90 18.58 -6.92
C LEU A 482 5.22 19.59 -8.02
N ASN A 483 4.22 19.97 -8.82
CA ASN A 483 4.35 20.88 -9.96
C ASN A 483 3.44 22.12 -9.75
N PRO A 484 3.89 23.12 -8.96
CA PRO A 484 3.11 24.34 -8.77
C PRO A 484 2.97 25.11 -10.10
N GLU A 485 1.77 25.62 -10.40
CA GLU A 485 1.43 26.28 -11.67
C GLU A 485 2.21 27.59 -11.94
N HIS A 486 2.86 28.16 -10.92
CA HIS A 486 3.60 29.43 -11.01
C HIS A 486 5.05 29.30 -10.52
N PRO A 487 5.94 28.60 -11.26
CA PRO A 487 7.34 28.41 -10.86
C PRO A 487 8.18 29.71 -10.88
N ALA A 488 7.65 30.79 -11.45
CA ALA A 488 8.30 32.11 -11.53
C ALA A 488 8.29 32.88 -10.20
N ASP A 489 7.32 32.59 -9.32
CA ASP A 489 7.39 33.03 -7.94
C ASP A 489 8.33 32.08 -7.19
N ASN A 490 9.55 32.54 -6.90
CA ASN A 490 10.58 31.81 -6.14
C ASN A 490 10.10 31.34 -4.74
N SER A 491 8.87 31.68 -4.32
CA SER A 491 8.23 31.25 -3.08
C SER A 491 7.50 29.89 -3.18
N GLN A 492 7.11 29.43 -4.37
CA GLN A 492 6.38 28.16 -4.55
C GLN A 492 7.31 27.03 -4.98
N LEU A 493 7.88 26.34 -3.99
CA LEU A 493 8.75 25.17 -4.18
C LEU A 493 7.91 23.87 -4.26
N SER A 494 8.43 22.86 -4.95
CA SER A 494 7.86 21.51 -4.88
C SER A 494 7.88 21.02 -3.42
N ASN A 495 6.73 20.58 -2.92
CA ASN A 495 6.58 20.15 -1.54
C ASN A 495 6.31 18.64 -1.48
N HIS A 496 7.39 17.87 -1.47
CA HIS A 496 7.32 16.42 -1.48
C HIS A 496 6.70 15.83 -0.20
N LEU A 497 6.90 16.48 0.96
CA LEU A 497 6.28 16.03 2.21
C LEU A 497 4.75 16.18 2.16
N LYS A 498 4.27 17.31 1.62
CA LYS A 498 2.84 17.52 1.38
C LYS A 498 2.30 16.51 0.37
N ALA A 499 3.01 16.29 -0.73
CA ALA A 499 2.65 15.28 -1.74
C ALA A 499 2.50 13.88 -1.13
N PHE A 500 3.47 13.47 -0.29
CA PHE A 500 3.42 12.21 0.44
C PHE A 500 2.21 12.15 1.41
N SER A 501 1.99 13.20 2.22
CA SER A 501 0.87 13.22 3.17
C SER A 501 -0.50 13.10 2.48
N LEU A 502 -0.65 13.73 1.30
CA LEU A 502 -1.85 13.62 0.46
C LEU A 502 -1.99 12.21 -0.14
N ALA A 503 -0.89 11.58 -0.57
CA ALA A 503 -0.90 10.20 -1.06
C ALA A 503 -1.30 9.19 0.03
N ALA A 504 -0.74 9.34 1.24
CA ALA A 504 -1.10 8.53 2.40
C ALA A 504 -2.59 8.71 2.76
N MET A 505 -3.07 9.97 2.80
CA MET A 505 -4.48 10.28 3.03
C MET A 505 -5.40 9.67 1.96
N ALA A 506 -5.02 9.75 0.68
CA ALA A 506 -5.78 9.15 -0.41
C ALA A 506 -5.93 7.64 -0.23
N SER A 507 -4.85 6.96 0.15
CA SER A 507 -4.85 5.51 0.42
C SER A 507 -5.76 5.16 1.58
N VAL A 508 -5.63 5.86 2.72
CA VAL A 508 -6.48 5.63 3.91
C VAL A 508 -7.96 5.84 3.59
N LYS A 509 -8.31 6.90 2.84
CA LYS A 509 -9.71 7.15 2.44
C LYS A 509 -10.24 6.14 1.43
N ALA A 510 -9.40 5.67 0.50
CA ALA A 510 -9.79 4.63 -0.44
C ALA A 510 -10.02 3.27 0.25
N GLU A 511 -9.12 2.89 1.16
CA GLU A 511 -9.24 1.66 1.95
C GLU A 511 -10.42 1.74 2.92
N GLY A 512 -10.61 2.88 3.60
CA GLY A 512 -11.78 3.12 4.44
C GLY A 512 -13.09 2.93 3.69
N ALA A 513 -13.18 3.42 2.45
CA ALA A 513 -14.36 3.27 1.61
C ALA A 513 -14.58 1.82 1.16
N PHE A 514 -13.49 1.09 0.86
CA PHE A 514 -13.55 -0.29 0.38
C PHE A 514 -13.86 -1.30 1.48
N PHE A 515 -13.30 -1.12 2.67
CA PHE A 515 -13.47 -2.00 3.83
C PHE A 515 -14.55 -1.52 4.80
N ASP A 516 -15.37 -0.55 4.40
CA ASP A 516 -16.45 -0.04 5.23
C ASP A 516 -17.41 -1.19 5.64
N PRO A 517 -17.76 -1.33 6.94
CA PRO A 517 -18.62 -2.42 7.41
C PRO A 517 -19.98 -2.50 6.68
N SER A 518 -20.52 -1.37 6.20
CA SER A 518 -21.79 -1.34 5.48
C SER A 518 -21.74 -2.04 4.11
N MET A 519 -20.55 -2.15 3.52
CA MET A 519 -20.32 -2.82 2.23
C MET A 519 -20.40 -4.35 2.33
N VAL A 520 -20.14 -4.90 3.52
CA VAL A 520 -20.10 -6.35 3.77
C VAL A 520 -21.39 -6.86 4.44
N SER A 521 -22.11 -5.98 5.15
CA SER A 521 -23.10 -6.40 6.16
C SER A 521 -24.58 -6.33 5.76
N MET A 522 -24.96 -5.63 4.69
CA MET A 522 -26.38 -5.55 4.32
C MET A 522 -26.76 -6.69 3.38
N LEU A 523 -27.64 -7.57 3.88
CA LEU A 523 -28.15 -8.78 3.25
C LEU A 523 -28.20 -8.67 1.72
N TYR A 524 -27.36 -9.49 1.07
CA TYR A 524 -27.53 -9.84 -0.33
C TYR A 524 -28.91 -10.48 -0.49
N PHE A 525 -29.91 -9.69 -0.93
CA PHE A 525 -31.17 -10.21 -1.42
C PHE A 525 -31.12 -10.23 -2.95
N PRO A 526 -30.67 -11.34 -3.57
CA PRO A 526 -30.79 -11.56 -5.00
C PRO A 526 -32.18 -11.18 -5.50
N ASP A 527 -32.26 -10.60 -6.68
CA ASP A 527 -33.55 -10.28 -7.29
C ASP A 527 -34.42 -11.53 -7.46
N GLN A 528 -33.80 -12.70 -7.59
CA GLN A 528 -34.48 -14.00 -7.59
C GLN A 528 -35.34 -14.23 -6.33
N HIS A 529 -34.87 -13.83 -5.14
CA HIS A 529 -35.67 -13.94 -3.91
C HIS A 529 -36.77 -12.87 -3.85
N LYS A 530 -36.52 -11.66 -4.36
CA LYS A 530 -37.58 -10.66 -4.53
C LYS A 530 -38.69 -11.23 -5.41
N TYR A 531 -38.36 -11.77 -6.58
CA TYR A 531 -39.34 -12.40 -7.47
C TYR A 531 -40.03 -13.60 -6.83
N ALA A 532 -39.31 -14.48 -6.13
CA ALA A 532 -39.91 -15.62 -5.44
C ALA A 532 -40.95 -15.22 -4.38
N ILE A 533 -40.73 -14.10 -3.69
CA ILE A 533 -41.68 -13.54 -2.71
C ILE A 533 -42.88 -12.91 -3.42
N TYR A 534 -42.66 -12.15 -4.51
CA TYR A 534 -43.72 -11.37 -5.15
C TYR A 534 -44.56 -12.16 -6.18
N LEU A 535 -43.99 -13.17 -6.85
CA LEU A 535 -44.67 -13.94 -7.91
C LEU A 535 -46.00 -14.57 -7.43
N PRO A 536 -46.09 -15.20 -6.23
CA PRO A 536 -47.35 -15.78 -5.75
C PRO A 536 -48.47 -14.75 -5.56
N PHE A 537 -48.15 -13.49 -5.25
CA PHE A 537 -49.14 -12.44 -5.05
C PHE A 537 -49.61 -11.80 -6.37
N PHE A 538 -48.69 -11.59 -7.32
CA PHE A 538 -49.03 -10.91 -8.58
C PHE A 538 -49.55 -11.85 -9.67
N LEU A 539 -49.11 -13.11 -9.71
CA LEU A 539 -49.48 -14.07 -10.76
C LEU A 539 -51.01 -14.33 -10.84
N PRO A 540 -51.75 -14.50 -9.72
CA PRO A 540 -53.21 -14.66 -9.74
C PRO A 540 -53.96 -13.45 -10.28
N VAL A 541 -53.39 -12.24 -10.15
CA VAL A 541 -53.99 -10.99 -10.64
C VAL A 541 -53.61 -10.72 -12.10
N ALA A 542 -52.38 -11.03 -12.49
CA ALA A 542 -51.86 -10.81 -13.83
C ALA A 542 -52.53 -11.69 -14.90
N ILE A 543 -52.80 -12.97 -14.59
CA ILE A 543 -53.38 -13.93 -15.55
C ILE A 543 -54.78 -13.49 -16.03
N PRO A 544 -55.75 -13.16 -15.14
CA PRO A 544 -57.07 -12.68 -15.57
C PRO A 544 -57.00 -11.35 -16.33
N LEU A 545 -56.09 -10.45 -15.93
CA LEU A 545 -55.94 -9.14 -16.56
C LEU A 545 -55.45 -9.27 -18.01
N LEU A 546 -54.41 -10.07 -18.25
CA LEU A 546 -53.89 -10.33 -19.58
C LEU A 546 -54.95 -10.98 -20.49
N SER A 547 -55.77 -11.88 -19.93
CA SER A 547 -56.90 -12.48 -20.64
C SER A 547 -57.95 -11.44 -21.03
N ALA A 548 -58.30 -10.53 -20.11
CA ALA A 548 -59.25 -9.45 -20.37
C ALA A 548 -58.75 -8.47 -21.43
N VAL A 549 -57.48 -8.08 -21.36
CA VAL A 549 -56.82 -7.21 -22.36
C VAL A 549 -56.82 -7.88 -23.73
N LYS A 550 -56.40 -9.15 -23.82
CA LYS A 550 -56.39 -9.92 -25.08
C LYS A 550 -57.78 -10.00 -25.72
N LYS A 551 -58.82 -10.19 -24.91
CA LYS A 551 -60.21 -10.23 -25.37
C LYS A 551 -60.68 -8.89 -25.92
N ILE A 552 -60.38 -7.78 -25.23
CA ILE A 552 -60.71 -6.43 -25.70
C ILE A 552 -59.98 -6.10 -27.02
N PHE A 553 -58.71 -6.50 -27.16
CA PHE A 553 -57.96 -6.32 -28.41
C PHE A 553 -58.49 -7.16 -29.56
N ALA A 554 -58.87 -8.42 -29.30
CA ALA A 554 -59.47 -9.29 -30.30
C ALA A 554 -60.85 -8.77 -30.76
N GLU A 555 -61.65 -8.20 -29.86
CA GLU A 555 -62.94 -7.58 -30.18
C GLU A 555 -62.77 -6.23 -30.92
N SER A 556 -61.72 -5.46 -30.62
CA SER A 556 -61.38 -4.22 -31.34
C SER A 556 -60.99 -4.46 -32.80
N LYS A 557 -60.24 -5.55 -33.07
CA LYS A 557 -59.87 -5.97 -34.44
C LYS A 557 -61.02 -6.57 -35.25
N ARG A 558 -62.16 -6.89 -34.62
CA ARG A 558 -63.34 -7.49 -35.27
C ARG A 558 -64.37 -6.48 -35.79
N LYS A 559 -64.08 -5.17 -35.79
CA LYS A 559 -64.91 -4.17 -36.49
C LYS A 559 -64.30 -3.77 -37.84
N PRO A 560 -65.00 -4.08 -38.94
CA PRO A 560 -65.23 -3.06 -39.96
C PRO A 560 -66.73 -2.88 -40.30
N ALA A 561 -67.07 -1.65 -40.68
CA ALA A 561 -68.20 -1.20 -41.50
C ALA A 561 -69.65 -1.56 -41.08
N SER A 562 -70.33 -0.61 -40.42
CA SER A 562 -71.73 -0.28 -40.74
C SER A 562 -72.05 1.13 -40.22
N ALA A 563 -71.56 2.12 -40.94
CA ALA A 563 -72.10 3.47 -40.93
C ALA A 563 -72.07 3.95 -42.37
N THR A 564 -73.22 3.93 -43.05
CA THR A 564 -73.71 4.87 -44.08
C THR A 564 -74.85 4.18 -44.85
N SER A 565 -76.10 4.58 -44.59
CA SER A 565 -77.23 4.43 -45.51
C SER A 565 -78.43 5.22 -44.98
N THR A 566 -78.34 6.53 -45.05
CA THR A 566 -79.49 7.45 -45.08
C THR A 566 -79.46 8.15 -46.44
N LYS A 567 -80.31 7.71 -47.40
CA LYS A 567 -81.03 8.56 -48.39
C LYS A 567 -81.78 7.76 -49.48
N LYS A 568 -83.08 8.06 -49.58
CA LYS A 568 -83.95 8.28 -50.76
C LYS A 568 -84.06 7.25 -51.92
N SER A 569 -85.27 6.70 -52.10
CA SER A 569 -86.20 6.80 -53.26
C SER A 569 -87.24 5.66 -53.09
N SER A 570 -88.56 5.80 -53.23
CA SER A 570 -89.43 6.73 -53.97
C SER A 570 -90.77 6.86 -53.24
#